data_AF-A0A7S4JT87-F1
#
_entry.id   AF-A0A7S4JT87-F1
#
_cell.length_a   1.000
_cell.length_b   1.000
_cell.length_c   1.000
_cell.angle_alpha   90.00
_cell.angle_beta   90.00
_cell.angle_gamma   90.00
#
_symmetry.space_group_name_H-M   'P 1'
#
loop_
_entity.id
_entity.type
_entity.pdbx_description
1 polymer ?
#
loop_
_entity_poly.entity_id
_entity_poly.type
_entity_poly.pdbx_seq_one_letter_code
_entity_poly.pdbx_strand_id
1 'polypeptide(L)'
;MTKMGGYDHRVAQFGVPPYGGSLHQNVYYADSDLCDVNVDTRKGYPTRAKDKDGQMLPWPSSFILMVDRGGCNFVRKVRNAQHSGAAGVLIADNTCLCSAGNACYSDPGISCETREPPMADDGSGSDISIPSFFMFKQDADPIKAELMANHVVRVEMAWSLPNPDARVEYDVWTTPTDSVARNFMKQWKAAVVALDGRVYFTPHMYIYDGIKSSCLGANGENQCYNLCTNNGRYCAADPDSNLDQGISGADVVGESLRRACIWKLYGEMDGVGEAWWDYLNEFMFRCDTQEYFTNLDCIRDAMAQSGIDSGKIDDCMSDSGGIEDDTPNYILEDELTAKDSRGVVIVPSAFVNGVAIRGALEFDVVFTEICASYLAGVEPDICSLCAACPDGHKYECVVDGYCHLWHHHSTNEIRNATLALTEPPTMSSFTTVKPAASSGTENVTADELRHSEFPTAAPAATTATYRSASANMKSSGYVLFTITMWSCALTF
;
A
#
# COMPACT_ATOMS: atom_id res chain seq x y z
N MET A 1 12.46 0.19 26.80
CA MET A 1 13.05 0.56 25.50
C MET A 1 11.93 1.05 24.60
N THR A 2 11.51 2.31 24.74
CA THR A 2 10.43 2.87 23.91
C THR A 2 11.04 3.95 23.04
N LYS A 3 10.94 3.81 21.73
CA LYS A 3 11.48 4.77 20.76
C LYS A 3 10.32 5.63 20.26
N MET A 4 10.44 6.94 20.42
CA MET A 4 9.45 7.89 19.90
C MET A 4 9.43 7.76 18.37
N GLY A 5 8.26 7.48 17.80
CA GLY A 5 8.10 7.21 16.36
C GLY A 5 8.30 5.75 15.94
N GLY A 6 8.49 4.82 16.89
CA GLY A 6 8.64 3.40 16.57
C GLY A 6 10.06 2.97 16.21
N TYR A 7 10.21 1.68 15.90
CA TYR A 7 11.44 1.06 15.43
C TYR A 7 11.42 0.98 13.91
N ASP A 8 12.59 1.07 13.27
CA ASP A 8 12.68 0.92 11.82
C ASP A 8 12.48 -0.56 11.45
N HIS A 9 11.60 -0.83 10.50
CA HIS A 9 11.18 -2.18 10.14
C HIS A 9 10.70 -2.29 8.69
N ARG A 10 10.66 -3.52 8.17
CA ARG A 10 10.01 -3.83 6.88
C ARG A 10 8.88 -4.81 7.10
N VAL A 11 7.71 -4.49 6.53
CA VAL A 11 6.55 -5.39 6.56
C VAL A 11 6.73 -6.46 5.50
N ALA A 12 6.37 -7.71 5.82
CA ALA A 12 6.32 -8.75 4.82
C ALA A 12 5.25 -8.47 3.78
N GLN A 13 5.58 -8.76 2.51
CA GLN A 13 4.62 -8.70 1.42
C GLN A 13 3.64 -9.88 1.43
N PHE A 14 3.74 -10.79 2.40
CA PHE A 14 2.94 -11.99 2.61
C PHE A 14 2.47 -12.07 4.07
N GLY A 15 1.45 -12.88 4.33
CA GLY A 15 0.69 -12.75 5.57
C GLY A 15 -0.40 -11.68 5.45
N VAL A 16 -1.48 -11.83 6.21
CA VAL A 16 -2.58 -10.85 6.24
C VAL A 16 -2.35 -9.92 7.43
N PRO A 17 -1.78 -8.72 7.24
CA PRO A 17 -1.74 -7.74 8.31
C PRO A 17 -3.17 -7.26 8.62
N PRO A 18 -3.55 -7.11 9.89
CA PRO A 18 -4.81 -6.46 10.26
C PRO A 18 -4.63 -4.95 10.11
N TYR A 19 -4.70 -4.43 8.87
CA TYR A 19 -4.59 -2.99 8.61
C TYR A 19 -5.55 -2.19 9.48
N GLY A 20 -5.05 -1.12 10.11
CA GLY A 20 -5.81 -0.34 11.06
C GLY A 20 -5.99 -0.98 12.46
N GLY A 21 -5.46 -2.18 12.66
CA GLY A 21 -5.35 -2.82 13.96
C GLY A 21 -3.95 -2.73 14.54
N SER A 22 -3.83 -3.18 15.78
CA SER A 22 -2.55 -3.44 16.43
C SER A 22 -2.58 -4.80 17.12
N LEU A 23 -1.46 -5.52 17.03
CA LEU A 23 -1.20 -6.77 17.73
C LEU A 23 -0.26 -6.49 18.90
N HIS A 24 -0.76 -6.64 20.13
CA HIS A 24 0.04 -6.47 21.34
C HIS A 24 0.25 -7.82 22.02
N GLN A 25 1.48 -8.34 22.02
CA GLN A 25 1.79 -9.61 22.68
C GLN A 25 3.18 -9.60 23.31
N ASN A 26 3.41 -10.56 24.22
CA ASN A 26 4.75 -10.83 24.72
C ASN A 26 5.59 -11.48 23.61
N VAL A 27 6.86 -11.08 23.55
CA VAL A 27 7.83 -11.63 22.60
C VAL A 27 8.56 -12.81 23.23
N TYR A 28 8.68 -13.90 22.47
CA TYR A 28 9.63 -14.97 22.76
C TYR A 28 10.65 -15.04 21.65
N TYR A 29 11.93 -15.07 22.00
CA TYR A 29 13.01 -15.26 21.05
C TYR A 29 13.32 -16.76 20.93
N ALA A 30 13.23 -17.30 19.72
CA ALA A 30 13.38 -18.73 19.47
C ALA A 30 14.83 -19.23 19.64
N ASP A 31 15.82 -18.33 19.56
CA ASP A 31 17.25 -18.67 19.46
C ASP A 31 17.51 -19.64 18.29
N SER A 32 16.92 -19.31 17.14
CA SER A 32 16.86 -20.16 15.96
C SER A 32 16.48 -19.36 14.72
N ASP A 33 16.96 -19.82 13.57
CA ASP A 33 16.53 -19.37 12.25
C ASP A 33 15.14 -19.91 11.86
N LEU A 34 14.57 -20.85 12.62
CA LEU A 34 13.27 -21.47 12.37
C LEU A 34 13.11 -22.14 11.00
N CYS A 35 14.20 -22.61 10.40
CA CYS A 35 14.17 -23.24 9.08
C CYS A 35 13.72 -24.71 9.11
N ASP A 36 13.86 -25.40 10.24
CA ASP A 36 13.30 -26.74 10.44
C ASP A 36 11.76 -26.66 10.60
N VAL A 37 11.04 -27.59 9.98
CA VAL A 37 9.59 -27.69 10.10
C VAL A 37 9.17 -28.14 11.51
N ASN A 38 10.04 -28.88 12.20
CA ASN A 38 9.82 -29.38 13.56
C ASN A 38 10.33 -28.36 14.58
N VAL A 39 9.54 -27.31 14.79
CA VAL A 39 9.89 -26.25 15.74
C VAL A 39 9.80 -26.74 17.19
N ASP A 40 10.90 -26.59 17.91
CA ASP A 40 10.95 -26.89 19.35
C ASP A 40 10.43 -25.69 20.16
N THR A 41 9.14 -25.72 20.49
CA THR A 41 8.45 -24.66 21.24
C THR A 41 8.91 -24.54 22.69
N ARG A 42 9.76 -25.46 23.17
CA ARG A 42 10.28 -25.51 24.53
C ARG A 42 11.69 -24.93 24.63
N LYS A 43 12.19 -24.26 23.61
CA LYS A 43 13.49 -23.56 23.61
C LYS A 43 13.35 -22.04 23.61
N GLY A 44 14.49 -21.36 23.61
CA GLY A 44 14.56 -19.91 23.51
C GLY A 44 14.23 -19.18 24.81
N TYR A 45 13.91 -17.90 24.67
CA TYR A 45 13.85 -16.93 25.75
C TYR A 45 12.56 -16.11 25.73
N PRO A 46 12.12 -15.53 26.85
CA PRO A 46 12.61 -15.75 28.21
C PRO A 46 12.43 -17.20 28.65
N THR A 47 13.24 -17.63 29.62
CA THR A 47 13.06 -18.94 30.24
C THR A 47 11.70 -19.03 30.93
N ARG A 48 11.09 -20.21 30.85
CA ARG A 48 9.74 -20.50 31.36
C ARG A 48 9.84 -21.60 32.41
N ALA A 49 8.76 -21.78 33.17
CA ALA A 49 8.68 -22.86 34.13
C ALA A 49 8.92 -24.21 33.46
N LYS A 50 9.47 -25.16 34.21
CA LYS A 50 9.70 -26.53 33.75
C LYS A 50 8.53 -27.42 34.15
N ASP A 51 8.21 -28.39 33.31
CA ASP A 51 7.27 -29.45 33.65
C ASP A 51 7.91 -30.48 34.60
N LYS A 52 7.13 -31.49 34.94
CA LYS A 52 7.53 -32.62 35.80
C LYS A 52 8.74 -33.41 35.26
N ASP A 53 8.99 -33.34 33.96
CA ASP A 53 10.08 -34.04 33.28
C ASP A 53 11.33 -33.15 33.14
N GLY A 54 11.31 -31.96 33.76
CA GLY A 54 12.41 -31.00 33.75
C GLY A 54 12.55 -30.23 32.44
N GLN A 55 11.60 -30.38 31.52
CA GLN A 55 11.58 -29.68 30.25
C GLN A 55 10.87 -28.35 30.39
N MET A 56 11.38 -27.31 29.73
CA MET A 56 10.72 -26.01 29.72
C MET A 56 9.32 -26.14 29.10
N LEU A 57 8.34 -25.43 29.64
CA LEU A 57 7.00 -25.35 29.07
C LEU A 57 7.06 -24.71 27.68
N PRO A 58 6.15 -25.09 26.76
CA PRO A 58 6.07 -24.47 25.44
C PRO A 58 5.76 -22.97 25.55
N TRP A 59 5.94 -22.23 24.46
CA TRP A 59 5.51 -20.83 24.40
C TRP A 59 4.01 -20.72 24.70
N PRO A 60 3.60 -19.87 25.66
CA PRO A 60 2.20 -19.70 26.00
C PRO A 60 1.49 -18.90 24.91
N SER A 61 0.37 -19.43 24.40
CA SER A 61 -0.51 -18.67 23.49
C SER A 61 -1.20 -17.52 24.23
N SER A 62 -1.38 -16.33 23.64
CA SER A 62 -0.89 -15.85 22.35
C SER A 62 0.48 -15.17 22.49
N PHE A 63 1.32 -15.23 21.45
CA PHE A 63 2.68 -14.67 21.51
C PHE A 63 3.18 -14.16 20.15
N ILE A 64 4.15 -13.24 20.18
CA ILE A 64 4.97 -12.88 19.02
C ILE A 64 6.29 -13.67 19.11
N LEU A 65 6.70 -14.28 18.01
CA LEU A 65 7.95 -15.04 17.95
C LEU A 65 9.04 -14.21 17.25
N MET A 66 10.15 -13.97 17.94
CA MET A 66 11.36 -13.41 17.34
C MET A 66 12.29 -14.54 16.87
N VAL A 67 12.77 -14.45 15.63
CA VAL A 67 13.61 -15.46 14.97
C VAL A 67 14.79 -14.80 14.26
N ASP A 68 15.88 -15.52 14.07
CA ASP A 68 17.05 -14.98 13.38
C ASP A 68 16.90 -15.03 11.86
N ARG A 69 17.44 -14.02 11.19
CA ARG A 69 17.66 -14.03 9.74
C ARG A 69 18.71 -15.09 9.36
N GLY A 70 18.52 -15.74 8.21
CA GLY A 70 19.47 -16.70 7.62
C GLY A 70 18.89 -18.11 7.43
N GLY A 71 19.65 -19.03 6.85
CA GLY A 71 19.29 -20.45 6.71
C GLY A 71 18.24 -20.79 5.64
N CYS A 72 17.16 -20.02 5.52
CA CYS A 72 16.06 -20.23 4.57
C CYS A 72 15.29 -18.92 4.31
N ASN A 73 14.34 -18.97 3.36
CA ASN A 73 13.52 -17.81 3.00
C ASN A 73 12.54 -17.40 4.11
N PHE A 74 12.08 -16.15 4.05
CA PHE A 74 11.22 -15.57 5.09
C PHE A 74 9.85 -16.25 5.17
N VAL A 75 9.27 -16.62 4.02
CA VAL A 75 7.99 -17.32 3.95
C VAL A 75 8.02 -18.61 4.78
N ARG A 76 9.06 -19.45 4.61
CA ARG A 76 9.21 -20.69 5.38
C ARG A 76 9.34 -20.44 6.88
N LYS A 77 10.11 -19.44 7.30
CA LYS A 77 10.25 -19.08 8.72
C LYS A 77 8.89 -18.73 9.33
N VAL A 78 8.15 -17.86 8.65
CA VAL A 78 6.86 -17.37 9.15
C VAL A 78 5.81 -18.47 9.13
N ARG A 79 5.81 -19.34 8.11
CA ARG A 79 4.96 -20.55 8.06
C ARG A 79 5.25 -21.49 9.22
N ASN A 80 6.52 -21.76 9.52
CA ASN A 80 6.90 -22.61 10.65
C ASN A 80 6.49 -21.99 12.00
N ALA A 81 6.64 -20.68 12.15
CA ALA A 81 6.18 -19.95 13.33
C ALA A 81 4.65 -20.01 13.49
N GLN A 82 3.91 -19.84 12.39
CA GLN A 82 2.45 -19.96 12.35
C GLN A 82 1.99 -21.36 12.78
N HIS A 83 2.59 -22.41 12.22
CA HIS A 83 2.29 -23.80 12.63
C HIS A 83 2.63 -24.08 14.10
N SER A 84 3.53 -23.27 14.68
CA SER A 84 3.88 -23.34 16.10
C SER A 84 2.96 -22.51 17.01
N GLY A 85 1.93 -21.85 16.45
CA GLY A 85 0.94 -21.09 17.19
C GLY A 85 1.32 -19.63 17.49
N ALA A 86 2.34 -19.09 16.81
CA ALA A 86 2.67 -17.67 16.92
C ALA A 86 1.53 -16.81 16.35
N ALA A 87 1.27 -15.66 16.98
CA ALA A 87 0.30 -14.66 16.51
C ALA A 87 0.94 -13.62 15.56
N GLY A 88 2.27 -13.53 15.56
CA GLY A 88 3.05 -12.66 14.68
C GLY A 88 4.54 -12.98 14.79
N VAL A 89 5.35 -12.50 13.85
CA VAL A 89 6.78 -12.80 13.77
C VAL A 89 7.63 -11.53 13.67
N LEU A 90 8.73 -11.49 14.43
CA LEU A 90 9.80 -10.51 14.27
C LEU A 90 11.05 -11.24 13.74
N ILE A 91 11.49 -10.90 12.54
CA ILE A 91 12.72 -11.44 11.97
C ILE A 91 13.86 -10.48 12.33
N ALA A 92 14.74 -10.92 13.22
CA ALA A 92 15.90 -10.16 13.65
C ALA A 92 17.02 -10.27 12.62
N ASP A 93 17.41 -9.14 12.06
CA ASP A 93 18.55 -9.08 11.15
C ASP A 93 19.86 -9.47 11.85
N ASN A 94 20.77 -10.06 11.08
CA ASN A 94 22.11 -10.46 11.51
C ASN A 94 23.21 -9.69 10.78
N THR A 95 22.85 -8.87 9.78
CA THR A 95 23.79 -8.14 8.93
C THR A 95 23.42 -6.67 8.90
N CYS A 96 24.41 -5.77 9.00
CA CYS A 96 24.14 -4.33 8.95
C CYS A 96 24.07 -3.80 7.52
N LEU A 97 23.31 -2.73 7.32
CA LEU A 97 23.44 -1.92 6.10
C LEU A 97 24.76 -1.16 6.09
N CYS A 98 25.40 -1.06 4.93
CA CYS A 98 26.62 -0.27 4.77
C CYS A 98 26.38 1.23 5.03
N SER A 99 25.14 1.70 4.82
CA SER A 99 24.71 3.06 5.14
C SER A 99 24.56 3.32 6.64
N ALA A 100 24.49 2.29 7.48
CA ALA A 100 24.31 2.44 8.94
C ALA A 100 25.56 2.98 9.65
N GLY A 101 26.72 3.01 8.97
CA GLY A 101 27.97 3.53 9.53
C GLY A 101 28.32 2.87 10.87
N ASN A 102 28.60 3.69 11.88
CA ASN A 102 28.96 3.20 13.23
C ASN A 102 27.75 2.81 14.10
N ALA A 103 26.52 2.96 13.59
CA ALA A 103 25.31 2.63 14.36
C ALA A 103 25.04 1.12 14.41
N CYS A 104 25.71 0.33 13.57
CA CYS A 104 25.49 -1.10 13.45
C CYS A 104 26.81 -1.82 13.16
N TYR A 105 27.05 -2.94 13.84
CA TYR A 105 28.20 -3.82 13.61
C TYR A 105 27.73 -5.20 13.18
N SER A 106 28.05 -5.61 11.94
CA SER A 106 27.73 -6.94 11.44
C SER A 106 28.43 -8.02 12.26
N ASP A 107 27.85 -9.22 12.31
CA ASP A 107 28.47 -10.34 13.00
C ASP A 107 29.86 -10.66 12.41
N PRO A 108 30.80 -11.20 13.21
CA PRO A 108 32.17 -11.46 12.75
C PRO A 108 32.24 -12.29 11.47
N GLY A 109 32.91 -11.76 10.45
CA GLY A 109 33.04 -12.43 9.15
C GLY A 109 31.93 -12.12 8.13
N ILE A 110 30.96 -11.27 8.48
CA ILE A 110 29.89 -10.83 7.59
C ILE A 110 30.13 -9.38 7.16
N SER A 111 30.22 -9.15 5.85
CA SER A 111 30.27 -7.79 5.28
C SER A 111 28.91 -7.11 5.40
N CYS A 112 28.88 -5.77 5.51
CA CYS A 112 27.64 -5.03 5.44
C CYS A 112 26.94 -5.23 4.08
N GLU A 113 25.62 -5.08 4.07
CA GLU A 113 24.79 -5.13 2.87
C GLU A 113 24.53 -3.72 2.35
N THR A 114 24.61 -3.52 1.03
CA THR A 114 24.38 -2.20 0.43
C THR A 114 22.90 -1.90 0.20
N ARG A 115 22.05 -2.92 0.32
CA ARG A 115 20.60 -2.83 0.09
C ARG A 115 19.86 -3.52 1.21
N GLU A 116 18.67 -3.01 1.48
CA GLU A 116 17.77 -3.57 2.48
C GLU A 116 17.20 -4.91 2.02
N PRO A 117 17.10 -5.91 2.91
CA PRO A 117 16.50 -7.19 2.55
C PRO A 117 15.00 -7.03 2.26
N PRO A 118 14.54 -7.38 1.04
CA PRO A 118 13.12 -7.37 0.75
C PRO A 118 12.45 -8.56 1.44
N MET A 119 11.40 -8.29 2.22
CA MET A 119 10.52 -9.32 2.77
C MET A 119 9.50 -9.80 1.72
N ALA A 120 10.02 -10.19 0.56
CA ALA A 120 9.24 -10.62 -0.59
C ALA A 120 8.70 -12.04 -0.40
N ASP A 121 7.55 -12.29 -1.00
CA ASP A 121 6.98 -13.63 -1.10
C ASP A 121 7.79 -14.45 -2.10
N ASP A 122 8.05 -15.72 -1.75
CA ASP A 122 8.73 -16.67 -2.61
C ASP A 122 7.78 -17.37 -3.61
N GLY A 123 6.51 -16.94 -3.63
CA GLY A 123 5.44 -17.51 -4.45
C GLY A 123 4.64 -18.60 -3.75
N SER A 124 4.98 -18.94 -2.50
CA SER A 124 4.27 -19.94 -1.71
C SER A 124 3.50 -19.36 -0.52
N GLY A 125 3.63 -18.07 -0.21
CA GLY A 125 3.15 -17.47 1.05
C GLY A 125 1.64 -17.28 1.21
N SER A 126 0.81 -17.84 0.33
CA SER A 126 -0.65 -17.67 0.35
C SER A 126 -1.35 -18.35 1.55
N ASP A 127 -0.70 -19.33 2.18
CA ASP A 127 -1.18 -20.01 3.38
C ASP A 127 -0.83 -19.31 4.69
N ILE A 128 -0.03 -18.24 4.62
CA ILE A 128 0.38 -17.46 5.78
C ILE A 128 -0.70 -16.44 6.12
N SER A 129 -1.21 -16.49 7.34
CA SER A 129 -2.24 -15.62 7.90
C SER A 129 -1.72 -14.71 9.02
N ILE A 130 -0.51 -14.93 9.53
CA ILE A 130 0.07 -14.10 10.60
C ILE A 130 0.95 -12.98 10.04
N PRO A 131 0.93 -11.79 10.66
CA PRO A 131 1.83 -10.71 10.27
C PRO A 131 3.28 -11.02 10.60
N SER A 132 4.21 -10.46 9.81
CA SER A 132 5.63 -10.52 10.11
C SER A 132 6.38 -9.24 9.75
N PHE A 133 7.23 -8.78 10.66
CA PHE A 133 8.12 -7.63 10.45
C PHE A 133 9.58 -8.07 10.48
N PHE A 134 10.36 -7.47 9.60
CA PHE A 134 11.81 -7.49 9.66
C PHE A 134 12.31 -6.33 10.51
N MET A 135 13.20 -6.60 11.46
CA MET A 135 13.82 -5.59 12.31
C MET A 135 15.31 -5.52 12.03
N PHE A 136 15.81 -4.32 11.72
CA PHE A 136 17.23 -4.12 11.50
C PHE A 136 18.06 -4.41 12.75
N LYS A 137 19.30 -4.87 12.54
CA LYS A 137 20.15 -5.43 13.59
C LYS A 137 20.35 -4.46 14.77
N GLN A 138 20.59 -3.18 14.49
CA GLN A 138 20.77 -2.15 15.52
C GLN A 138 19.58 -2.01 16.48
N ASP A 139 18.37 -2.33 16.00
CA ASP A 139 17.13 -2.24 16.77
C ASP A 139 16.75 -3.62 17.35
N ALA A 140 17.06 -4.72 16.66
CA ALA A 140 16.76 -6.09 17.09
C ALA A 140 17.70 -6.61 18.19
N ASP A 141 19.00 -6.30 18.12
CA ASP A 141 20.00 -6.81 19.07
C ASP A 141 19.73 -6.37 20.53
N PRO A 142 19.36 -5.10 20.82
CA PRO A 142 18.96 -4.71 22.17
C PRO A 142 17.74 -5.49 22.69
N ILE A 143 16.77 -5.78 21.83
CA ILE A 143 15.58 -6.56 22.21
C ILE A 143 15.95 -8.01 22.51
N LYS A 144 16.79 -8.63 21.67
CA LYS A 144 17.32 -9.98 21.92
C LYS A 144 18.06 -10.03 23.25
N ALA A 145 18.91 -9.04 23.55
CA ALA A 145 19.66 -8.98 24.80
C ALA A 145 18.74 -8.98 26.03
N GLU A 146 17.67 -8.19 26.02
CA GLU A 146 16.68 -8.16 27.12
C GLU A 146 15.94 -9.51 27.26
N LEU A 147 15.52 -10.12 26.14
CA LEU A 147 14.89 -11.43 26.15
C LEU A 147 15.83 -12.50 26.72
N MET A 148 17.09 -12.52 26.28
CA MET A 148 18.13 -13.44 26.76
C MET A 148 18.49 -13.23 28.23
N ALA A 149 18.36 -12.00 28.74
CA ALA A 149 18.45 -11.68 30.16
C ALA A 149 17.22 -12.16 30.96
N ASN A 150 16.26 -12.82 30.32
CA ASN A 150 14.99 -13.29 30.86
C ASN A 150 14.02 -12.17 31.27
N HIS A 151 14.18 -10.98 30.70
CA HIS A 151 13.19 -9.93 30.87
C HIS A 151 12.03 -10.13 29.91
N VAL A 152 10.81 -9.89 30.40
CA VAL A 152 9.61 -9.95 29.56
C VAL A 152 9.57 -8.69 28.69
N VAL A 153 9.59 -8.88 27.38
CA VAL A 153 9.39 -7.80 26.41
C VAL A 153 8.00 -7.93 25.81
N ARG A 154 7.24 -6.84 25.82
CA ARG A 154 5.96 -6.72 25.12
C ARG A 154 6.12 -5.82 23.91
N VAL A 155 5.65 -6.29 22.77
CA VAL A 155 5.67 -5.57 21.51
C VAL A 155 4.25 -5.28 21.07
N GLU A 156 4.07 -4.06 20.54
CA GLU A 156 2.95 -3.69 19.69
C GLU A 156 3.43 -3.71 18.23
N MET A 157 2.83 -4.55 17.40
CA MET A 157 2.89 -4.42 15.95
C MET A 157 1.64 -3.64 15.54
N ALA A 158 1.77 -2.40 15.09
CA ALA A 158 0.64 -1.60 14.63
C ALA A 158 0.73 -1.34 13.14
N TRP A 159 -0.37 -1.56 12.44
CA TRP A 159 -0.54 -1.14 11.05
C TRP A 159 -1.27 0.19 11.08
N SER A 160 -0.51 1.20 11.51
CA SER A 160 -0.99 2.57 11.52
C SER A 160 -1.21 3.01 10.07
N LEU A 161 -2.34 3.66 9.80
CA LEU A 161 -2.43 4.50 8.61
C LEU A 161 -1.28 5.52 8.67
N PRO A 162 -0.53 5.75 7.57
CA PRO A 162 0.68 6.56 7.61
C PRO A 162 0.46 8.00 8.11
N ASN A 163 -0.78 8.49 8.15
CA ASN A 163 -1.08 9.88 8.48
C ASN A 163 -2.15 10.10 9.56
N PRO A 164 -2.02 11.19 10.34
CA PRO A 164 -3.00 11.60 11.35
C PRO A 164 -4.38 12.01 10.78
N ASP A 165 -4.54 12.08 9.45
CA ASP A 165 -5.76 12.49 8.76
C ASP A 165 -6.63 11.33 8.24
N ALA A 166 -6.20 10.07 8.49
CA ALA A 166 -6.90 8.84 8.10
C ALA A 166 -7.08 8.64 6.58
N ARG A 167 -6.27 9.31 5.74
CA ARG A 167 -6.26 9.06 4.29
C ARG A 167 -5.44 7.82 3.95
N VAL A 168 -5.84 7.13 2.89
CA VAL A 168 -5.05 6.05 2.30
C VAL A 168 -4.07 6.66 1.30
N GLU A 169 -2.77 6.40 1.50
CA GLU A 169 -1.73 6.82 0.55
C GLU A 169 -1.59 5.76 -0.54
N TYR A 170 -1.47 6.19 -1.79
CA TYR A 170 -1.14 5.30 -2.87
C TYR A 170 -0.22 5.97 -3.89
N ASP A 171 0.73 5.21 -4.41
CA ASP A 171 1.72 5.68 -5.37
C ASP A 171 1.74 4.79 -6.61
N VAL A 172 1.86 5.39 -7.79
CA VAL A 172 1.84 4.66 -9.07
C VAL A 172 3.04 5.06 -9.92
N TRP A 173 3.84 4.07 -10.29
CA TRP A 173 5.00 4.16 -11.15
C TRP A 173 4.63 3.80 -12.58
N THR A 174 4.77 4.76 -13.50
CA THR A 174 4.46 4.58 -14.94
C THR A 174 5.43 5.37 -15.80
N THR A 175 5.33 5.21 -17.12
CA THR A 175 5.90 6.16 -18.09
C THR A 175 4.77 6.83 -18.88
N PRO A 176 5.01 8.02 -19.46
CA PRO A 176 4.03 8.70 -20.31
C PRO A 176 3.44 7.87 -21.45
N THR A 177 4.21 6.90 -21.95
CA THR A 177 3.88 6.03 -23.09
C THR A 177 3.51 4.61 -22.67
N ASP A 178 3.30 4.36 -21.37
CA ASP A 178 2.93 3.05 -20.84
C ASP A 178 1.55 2.61 -21.37
N SER A 179 1.57 1.67 -22.32
CA SER A 179 0.35 1.14 -22.93
C SER A 179 -0.46 0.25 -21.98
N VAL A 180 0.19 -0.38 -21.00
CA VAL A 180 -0.45 -1.27 -20.03
C VAL A 180 -1.23 -0.44 -19.00
N ALA A 181 -0.62 0.64 -18.51
CA ALA A 181 -1.27 1.54 -17.54
C ALA A 181 -2.37 2.42 -18.16
N ARG A 182 -2.38 2.59 -19.48
CA ARG A 182 -3.21 3.58 -20.19
C ARG A 182 -4.69 3.54 -19.83
N ASN A 183 -5.30 2.35 -19.76
CA ASN A 183 -6.72 2.24 -19.44
C ASN A 183 -7.00 2.65 -17.99
N PHE A 184 -6.16 2.17 -17.06
CA PHE A 184 -6.23 2.56 -15.65
C PHE A 184 -6.10 4.09 -15.50
N MET A 185 -5.09 4.71 -16.12
CA MET A 185 -4.84 6.15 -16.01
C MET A 185 -6.03 6.99 -16.50
N LYS A 186 -6.76 6.53 -17.52
CA LYS A 186 -7.98 7.19 -18.01
C LYS A 186 -9.17 7.06 -17.07
N GLN A 187 -9.35 5.88 -16.49
CA GLN A 187 -10.51 5.57 -15.66
C GLN A 187 -10.38 6.08 -14.23
N TRP A 188 -9.16 6.12 -13.70
CA TRP A 188 -8.91 6.31 -12.26
C TRP A 188 -9.38 7.66 -11.71
N LYS A 189 -9.46 8.72 -12.54
CA LYS A 189 -10.02 10.02 -12.12
C LYS A 189 -11.39 9.87 -11.45
N ALA A 190 -12.24 8.95 -11.95
CA ALA A 190 -13.56 8.71 -11.36
C ALA A 190 -13.46 8.24 -9.90
N ALA A 191 -12.52 7.35 -9.58
CA ALA A 191 -12.27 6.91 -8.21
C ALA A 191 -11.73 8.05 -7.34
N VAL A 192 -10.80 8.84 -7.86
CA VAL A 192 -10.20 9.98 -7.14
C VAL A 192 -11.27 10.95 -6.66
N VAL A 193 -12.23 11.28 -7.52
CA VAL A 193 -13.37 12.15 -7.17
C VAL A 193 -14.30 11.45 -6.18
N ALA A 194 -14.64 10.18 -6.41
CA ALA A 194 -15.59 9.44 -5.57
C ALA A 194 -15.06 9.12 -4.16
N LEU A 195 -13.74 9.04 -4.00
CA LEU A 195 -13.08 8.84 -2.71
C LEU A 195 -13.03 10.15 -1.89
N ASP A 196 -13.50 11.28 -2.43
CA ASP A 196 -13.79 12.54 -1.72
C ASP A 196 -12.66 13.02 -0.78
N GLY A 197 -11.44 13.08 -1.31
CA GLY A 197 -10.26 13.53 -0.56
C GLY A 197 -9.80 12.58 0.54
N ARG A 198 -10.34 11.35 0.61
CA ARG A 198 -9.92 10.31 1.56
C ARG A 198 -8.70 9.51 1.09
N VAL A 199 -8.10 9.90 -0.03
CA VAL A 199 -6.85 9.35 -0.53
C VAL A 199 -5.81 10.44 -0.72
N TYR A 200 -4.54 10.04 -0.69
CA TYR A 200 -3.42 10.85 -1.13
C TYR A 200 -2.66 10.06 -2.20
N PHE A 201 -2.69 10.57 -3.43
CA PHE A 201 -1.99 10.03 -4.57
C PHE A 201 -0.57 10.58 -4.66
N THR A 202 0.38 9.78 -5.13
CA THR A 202 1.68 10.27 -5.63
C THR A 202 2.00 9.62 -6.99
N PRO A 203 2.05 10.39 -8.09
CA PRO A 203 2.53 9.87 -9.36
C PRO A 203 4.07 9.82 -9.36
N HIS A 204 4.61 8.72 -9.87
CA HIS A 204 6.05 8.57 -10.08
C HIS A 204 6.38 8.29 -11.53
N MET A 205 7.29 9.09 -12.08
CA MET A 205 7.73 8.98 -13.45
C MET A 205 8.95 8.06 -13.54
N TYR A 206 8.75 6.89 -14.13
CA TYR A 206 9.81 5.90 -14.23
C TYR A 206 10.83 6.28 -15.31
N ILE A 207 12.03 6.60 -14.88
CA ILE A 207 13.19 6.89 -15.73
C ILE A 207 14.41 6.05 -15.33
N TYR A 208 15.36 5.91 -16.25
CA TYR A 208 16.64 5.23 -16.04
C TYR A 208 17.76 6.22 -15.76
N ASP A 209 18.71 5.79 -14.93
CA ASP A 209 19.94 6.50 -14.65
C ASP A 209 20.93 6.21 -15.79
N GLY A 210 21.05 7.16 -16.71
CA GLY A 210 21.90 7.04 -17.88
C GLY A 210 23.39 7.02 -17.55
N ILE A 211 23.80 7.59 -16.40
CA ILE A 211 25.18 7.52 -15.91
C ILE A 211 25.49 6.07 -15.50
N LYS A 212 24.64 5.44 -14.68
CA LYS A 212 24.79 4.02 -14.30
C LYS A 212 24.72 3.10 -15.51
N SER A 213 23.91 3.46 -16.52
CA SER A 213 23.81 2.73 -17.78
C SER A 213 24.93 3.01 -18.79
N SER A 214 25.92 3.84 -18.44
CA SER A 214 27.04 4.20 -19.33
C SER A 214 26.59 4.80 -20.68
N CYS A 215 25.52 5.60 -20.67
CA CYS A 215 24.97 6.26 -21.86
C CYS A 215 25.92 7.30 -22.46
N LEU A 216 26.83 7.85 -21.66
CA LEU A 216 27.92 8.69 -22.12
C LEU A 216 29.23 7.91 -21.99
N GLY A 217 29.85 7.59 -23.13
CA GLY A 217 31.12 6.89 -23.19
C GLY A 217 32.29 7.72 -22.65
N ALA A 218 33.43 7.06 -22.40
CA ALA A 218 34.62 7.71 -21.81
C ALA A 218 35.16 8.93 -22.59
N ASN A 219 34.82 9.03 -23.89
CA ASN A 219 35.22 10.13 -24.77
C ASN A 219 34.09 11.16 -24.98
N GLY A 220 32.98 11.06 -24.25
CA GLY A 220 31.76 11.87 -24.50
C GLY A 220 30.90 11.37 -25.66
N GLU A 221 31.14 10.14 -26.14
CA GLU A 221 30.33 9.51 -27.19
C GLU A 221 28.96 9.12 -26.63
N ASN A 222 27.88 9.51 -27.32
CA ASN A 222 26.53 9.13 -26.95
C ASN A 222 26.25 7.67 -27.35
N GLN A 223 26.14 6.80 -26.35
CA GLN A 223 25.86 5.36 -26.49
C GLN A 223 24.37 5.04 -26.47
N CYS A 224 23.54 5.98 -26.00
CA CYS A 224 22.10 5.81 -25.85
C CYS A 224 21.29 6.63 -26.87
N TYR A 225 21.94 7.15 -27.92
CA TYR A 225 21.29 7.84 -29.05
C TYR A 225 20.27 8.89 -28.59
N ASN A 226 19.02 8.79 -28.99
CA ASN A 226 17.94 9.72 -28.65
C ASN A 226 17.16 9.34 -27.38
N LEU A 227 17.67 8.42 -26.55
CA LEU A 227 16.93 7.93 -25.39
C LEU A 227 17.00 8.85 -24.16
N CYS A 228 17.91 9.81 -24.16
CA CYS A 228 18.30 10.52 -22.93
C CYS A 228 18.32 12.04 -23.08
N THR A 229 18.01 12.72 -21.98
CA THR A 229 18.15 14.17 -21.80
C THR A 229 19.41 14.50 -20.99
N ASN A 230 19.72 15.79 -20.89
CA ASN A 230 20.80 16.34 -20.05
C ASN A 230 22.16 15.65 -20.28
N ASN A 231 22.54 15.50 -21.55
CA ASN A 231 23.78 14.83 -21.97
C ASN A 231 23.93 13.36 -21.48
N GLY A 232 22.84 12.59 -21.56
CA GLY A 232 22.87 11.15 -21.26
C GLY A 232 22.63 10.80 -19.79
N ARG A 233 22.12 11.74 -18.97
CA ARG A 233 21.90 11.53 -17.53
C ARG A 233 20.59 10.85 -17.21
N TYR A 234 19.50 11.28 -17.84
CA TYR A 234 18.16 10.76 -17.58
C TYR A 234 17.61 10.18 -18.86
N CYS A 235 17.18 8.93 -18.82
CA CYS A 235 16.77 8.21 -20.02
C CYS A 235 15.43 7.51 -19.83
N ALA A 236 14.71 7.28 -20.91
CA ALA A 236 13.57 6.38 -20.94
C ALA A 236 13.71 5.38 -22.08
N ALA A 237 12.92 4.31 -22.02
CA ALA A 237 12.84 3.37 -23.13
C ALA A 237 12.10 4.04 -24.30
N ASP A 238 12.55 3.75 -25.51
CA ASP A 238 11.84 4.11 -26.72
C ASP A 238 10.52 3.30 -26.80
N PRO A 239 9.34 3.93 -26.94
CA PRO A 239 8.06 3.24 -26.88
C PRO A 239 7.83 2.22 -28.00
N ASP A 240 8.37 2.46 -29.19
CA ASP A 240 8.22 1.57 -30.35
C ASP A 240 9.53 0.85 -30.71
N SER A 241 10.59 1.09 -29.94
CA SER A 241 11.94 0.54 -30.13
C SER A 241 12.59 0.98 -31.45
N ASN A 242 12.18 2.13 -32.00
CA ASN A 242 12.72 2.69 -33.24
C ASN A 242 13.43 4.03 -32.99
N LEU A 243 14.76 3.95 -32.87
CA LEU A 243 15.60 5.12 -32.57
C LEU A 243 15.67 6.16 -33.72
N ASP A 244 15.16 5.85 -34.91
CA ASP A 244 15.23 6.75 -36.08
C ASP A 244 13.93 7.54 -36.29
N GLN A 245 12.79 7.05 -35.79
CA GLN A 245 11.47 7.63 -35.99
C GLN A 245 10.58 7.23 -34.84
N GLY A 246 9.77 8.16 -34.34
CA GLY A 246 8.84 7.85 -33.27
C GLY A 246 8.90 8.91 -32.20
N ILE A 247 8.28 8.59 -31.07
CA ILE A 247 8.51 9.29 -29.81
C ILE A 247 9.82 8.73 -29.27
N SER A 248 10.83 9.55 -29.05
CA SER A 248 12.11 9.08 -28.51
C SER A 248 12.05 8.89 -26.99
N GLY A 249 13.01 8.15 -26.43
CA GLY A 249 13.16 8.07 -24.97
C GLY A 249 13.39 9.46 -24.33
N ALA A 250 14.10 10.36 -25.00
CA ALA A 250 14.27 11.74 -24.52
C ALA A 250 12.94 12.51 -24.45
N ASP A 251 12.06 12.31 -25.44
CA ASP A 251 10.72 12.92 -25.44
C ASP A 251 9.88 12.42 -24.26
N VAL A 252 9.95 11.11 -23.96
CA VAL A 252 9.30 10.49 -22.80
C VAL A 252 9.84 11.09 -21.49
N VAL A 253 11.14 11.35 -21.37
CA VAL A 253 11.72 12.04 -20.20
C VAL A 253 11.23 13.48 -20.11
N GLY A 254 11.13 14.20 -21.23
CA GLY A 254 10.60 15.56 -21.26
C GLY A 254 9.15 15.65 -20.77
N GLU A 255 8.29 14.74 -21.22
CA GLU A 255 6.91 14.66 -20.75
C GLU A 255 6.81 14.15 -19.30
N SER A 256 7.73 13.27 -18.88
CA SER A 256 7.86 12.84 -17.48
C SER A 256 8.15 14.03 -16.55
N LEU A 257 9.16 14.84 -16.89
CA LEU A 257 9.49 16.04 -16.12
C LEU A 257 8.30 17.02 -16.05
N ARG A 258 7.58 17.18 -17.16
CA ARG A 258 6.40 18.03 -17.22
C ARG A 258 5.30 17.56 -16.28
N ARG A 259 4.96 16.27 -16.31
CA ARG A 259 3.96 15.66 -15.41
C ARG A 259 4.37 15.78 -13.95
N ALA A 260 5.65 15.61 -13.64
CA ALA A 260 6.19 15.82 -12.29
C ALA A 260 6.06 17.29 -11.84
N CYS A 261 6.36 18.25 -12.72
CA CYS A 261 6.16 19.68 -12.45
C CYS A 261 4.69 20.05 -12.24
N ILE A 262 3.78 19.51 -13.05
CA ILE A 262 2.33 19.71 -12.87
C ILE A 262 1.90 19.15 -11.52
N TRP A 263 2.34 17.94 -11.16
CA TRP A 263 2.02 17.35 -9.86
C TRP A 263 2.49 18.22 -8.70
N LYS A 264 3.75 18.65 -8.72
CA LYS A 264 4.34 19.51 -7.69
C LYS A 264 3.58 20.81 -7.49
N LEU A 265 3.06 21.41 -8.56
CA LEU A 265 2.38 22.71 -8.51
C LEU A 265 0.86 22.64 -8.31
N TYR A 266 0.22 21.54 -8.76
CA TYR A 266 -1.24 21.43 -8.84
C TYR A 266 -1.83 20.18 -8.17
N GLY A 267 -1.02 19.27 -7.62
CA GLY A 267 -1.51 18.06 -6.96
C GLY A 267 -0.90 17.75 -5.60
N GLU A 268 0.37 18.07 -5.37
CA GLU A 268 1.05 17.72 -4.11
C GLU A 268 0.40 18.33 -2.86
N MET A 269 -0.22 19.52 -2.98
CA MET A 269 -0.80 20.20 -1.83
C MET A 269 -2.01 19.46 -1.22
N ASP A 270 -2.89 18.93 -2.08
CA ASP A 270 -4.10 18.23 -1.64
C ASP A 270 -3.94 16.70 -1.68
N GLY A 271 -3.03 16.19 -2.50
CA GLY A 271 -2.86 14.76 -2.77
C GLY A 271 -3.97 14.16 -3.63
N VAL A 272 -4.91 14.97 -4.12
CA VAL A 272 -5.99 14.53 -5.02
C VAL A 272 -5.56 14.80 -6.46
N GLY A 273 -5.00 16.00 -6.70
CA GLY A 273 -4.44 16.41 -7.98
C GLY A 273 -5.42 16.34 -9.14
N GLU A 274 -6.63 16.86 -8.96
CA GLU A 274 -7.67 16.81 -10.00
C GLU A 274 -7.18 17.41 -11.34
N ALA A 275 -6.51 18.56 -11.30
CA ALA A 275 -5.94 19.20 -12.49
C ALA A 275 -4.84 18.35 -13.16
N TRP A 276 -4.10 17.56 -12.39
CA TRP A 276 -3.11 16.63 -12.94
C TRP A 276 -3.78 15.47 -13.70
N TRP A 277 -4.87 14.93 -13.14
CA TRP A 277 -5.67 13.90 -13.83
C TRP A 277 -6.36 14.45 -15.08
N ASP A 278 -6.83 15.70 -15.05
CA ASP A 278 -7.36 16.38 -16.23
C ASP A 278 -6.32 16.54 -17.31
N TYR A 279 -5.11 16.97 -16.92
CA TYR A 279 -3.99 17.08 -17.86
C TYR A 279 -3.68 15.76 -18.54
N LEU A 280 -3.61 14.66 -17.78
CA LEU A 280 -3.39 13.35 -18.36
C LEU A 280 -4.45 12.98 -19.39
N ASN A 281 -5.72 13.21 -19.07
CA ASN A 281 -6.83 12.89 -19.97
C ASN A 281 -6.82 13.75 -21.22
N GLU A 282 -6.62 15.06 -21.09
CA GLU A 282 -6.53 15.99 -22.21
C GLU A 282 -5.29 15.71 -23.08
N PHE A 283 -4.14 15.41 -22.47
CA PHE A 283 -2.92 15.03 -23.19
C PHE A 283 -3.13 13.72 -23.96
N MET A 284 -3.67 12.68 -23.32
CA MET A 284 -3.97 11.40 -23.96
C MET A 284 -5.00 11.53 -25.10
N PHE A 285 -5.91 12.50 -24.99
CA PHE A 285 -6.93 12.76 -26.01
C PHE A 285 -6.36 13.54 -27.21
N ARG A 286 -5.49 14.52 -26.96
CA ARG A 286 -5.04 15.48 -27.99
C ARG A 286 -3.65 15.18 -28.55
N CYS A 287 -2.70 14.84 -27.67
CA CYS A 287 -1.27 14.92 -27.97
C CYS A 287 -0.57 13.57 -28.03
N ASP A 288 -1.19 12.50 -27.56
CA ASP A 288 -0.60 11.16 -27.44
C ASP A 288 -0.58 10.40 -28.78
N THR A 289 0.00 11.06 -29.79
CA THR A 289 0.39 10.50 -31.09
C THR A 289 1.82 10.95 -31.39
N GLN A 290 2.52 10.23 -32.27
CA GLN A 290 3.89 10.54 -32.63
C GLN A 290 4.08 12.00 -33.10
N GLU A 291 3.12 12.55 -33.83
CA GLU A 291 3.19 13.90 -34.40
C GLU A 291 2.96 15.01 -33.37
N TYR A 292 2.17 14.73 -32.32
CA TYR A 292 1.73 15.75 -31.37
C TYR A 292 2.35 15.61 -29.98
N PHE A 293 3.06 14.51 -29.70
CA PHE A 293 3.57 14.21 -28.36
C PHE A 293 4.50 15.29 -27.80
N THR A 294 5.30 15.91 -28.66
CA THR A 294 6.20 17.02 -28.32
C THR A 294 5.73 18.38 -28.83
N ASN A 295 4.53 18.44 -29.43
CA ASN A 295 4.01 19.66 -30.01
C ASN A 295 3.58 20.63 -28.90
N LEU A 296 4.32 21.74 -28.76
CA LEU A 296 4.09 22.71 -27.68
C LEU A 296 2.71 23.36 -27.72
N ASP A 297 2.11 23.56 -28.90
CA ASP A 297 0.77 24.13 -29.00
C ASP A 297 -0.29 23.14 -28.49
N CYS A 298 -0.15 21.85 -28.83
CA CYS A 298 -1.00 20.78 -28.31
C CYS A 298 -0.87 20.67 -26.78
N ILE A 299 0.37 20.64 -26.28
CA ILE A 299 0.68 20.55 -24.85
C ILE A 299 0.08 21.74 -24.08
N ARG A 300 0.21 22.96 -24.63
CA ARG A 300 -0.37 24.17 -24.03
C ARG A 300 -1.89 24.16 -24.05
N ASP A 301 -2.51 23.66 -25.11
CA ASP A 301 -3.97 23.49 -25.16
C ASP A 301 -4.44 22.46 -24.11
N ALA A 302 -3.77 21.32 -23.98
CA ALA A 302 -4.07 20.32 -22.95
C ALA A 302 -3.96 20.90 -21.51
N MET A 303 -2.91 21.69 -21.24
CA MET A 303 -2.79 22.41 -19.95
C MET A 303 -3.90 23.44 -19.76
N ALA A 304 -4.24 24.21 -20.80
CA ALA A 304 -5.29 25.23 -20.72
C ALA A 304 -6.67 24.62 -20.41
N GLN A 305 -7.03 23.50 -21.05
CA GLN A 305 -8.28 22.78 -20.76
C GLN A 305 -8.32 22.20 -19.34
N SER A 306 -7.14 21.94 -18.76
CA SER A 306 -6.99 21.38 -17.42
C SER A 306 -6.81 22.45 -16.32
N GLY A 307 -6.95 23.74 -16.67
CA GLY A 307 -6.77 24.84 -15.72
C GLY A 307 -5.33 25.06 -15.25
N ILE A 308 -4.34 24.58 -16.00
CA ILE A 308 -2.91 24.68 -15.67
C ILE A 308 -2.27 25.85 -16.42
N ASP A 309 -1.57 26.70 -15.67
CA ASP A 309 -0.75 27.79 -16.22
C ASP A 309 0.55 27.22 -16.82
N SER A 310 0.61 27.21 -18.15
CA SER A 310 1.79 26.72 -18.89
C SER A 310 3.07 27.46 -18.55
N GLY A 311 3.00 28.76 -18.24
CA GLY A 311 4.18 29.55 -17.90
C GLY A 311 4.83 29.06 -16.61
N LYS A 312 4.02 28.72 -15.60
CA LYS A 312 4.54 28.14 -14.34
C LYS A 312 5.16 26.75 -14.55
N ILE A 313 4.63 25.96 -15.48
CA ILE A 313 5.20 24.65 -15.81
C ILE A 313 6.53 24.82 -16.54
N ASP A 314 6.61 25.73 -17.52
CA ASP A 314 7.84 26.06 -18.23
C ASP A 314 8.92 26.55 -17.25
N ASP A 315 8.55 27.44 -16.31
CA ASP A 315 9.43 27.91 -15.23
C ASP A 315 9.91 26.74 -14.34
N CYS A 316 9.00 25.86 -13.90
CA CYS A 316 9.36 24.69 -13.07
C CYS A 316 10.35 23.76 -13.79
N MET A 317 10.11 23.47 -15.07
CA MET A 317 10.99 22.61 -15.86
C MET A 317 12.36 23.26 -16.02
N SER A 318 12.41 24.56 -16.33
CA SER A 318 13.67 25.30 -16.44
C SER A 318 14.43 25.38 -15.11
N ASP A 319 13.76 25.79 -14.03
CA ASP A 319 14.33 25.92 -12.69
C ASP A 319 14.84 24.58 -12.14
N SER A 320 14.22 23.48 -12.57
CA SER A 320 14.66 22.13 -12.20
C SER A 320 15.99 21.71 -12.81
N GLY A 321 16.45 22.37 -13.88
CA GLY A 321 17.64 22.02 -14.66
C GLY A 321 17.35 21.74 -16.14
N GLY A 322 16.08 21.82 -16.56
CA GLY A 322 15.65 21.58 -17.95
C GLY A 322 15.98 20.16 -18.44
N ILE A 323 15.95 19.99 -19.77
CA ILE A 323 16.24 18.71 -20.46
C ILE A 323 17.41 18.80 -21.45
N GLU A 324 17.88 19.99 -21.79
CA GLU A 324 18.86 20.20 -22.85
C GLU A 324 20.30 20.24 -22.34
N ASP A 325 20.54 21.02 -21.27
CA ASP A 325 21.90 21.29 -20.77
C ASP A 325 22.51 20.09 -20.03
N ASP A 326 23.84 19.95 -20.07
CA ASP A 326 24.59 18.99 -19.24
C ASP A 326 24.66 19.45 -17.77
N THR A 327 23.51 19.51 -17.14
CA THR A 327 23.35 19.82 -15.73
C THR A 327 22.38 18.84 -15.08
N PRO A 328 22.55 18.53 -13.79
CA PRO A 328 21.58 17.70 -13.08
C PRO A 328 20.21 18.38 -13.01
N ASN A 329 19.16 17.59 -13.18
CA ASN A 329 17.78 18.02 -12.97
C ASN A 329 17.27 17.51 -11.61
N TYR A 330 17.00 18.40 -10.65
CA TYR A 330 16.71 17.94 -9.27
C TYR A 330 15.39 17.17 -9.15
N ILE A 331 14.40 17.39 -10.02
CA ILE A 331 13.14 16.64 -10.01
C ILE A 331 13.37 15.22 -10.52
N LEU A 332 14.18 15.07 -11.58
CA LEU A 332 14.52 13.74 -12.13
C LEU A 332 15.47 12.98 -11.18
N GLU A 333 16.36 13.65 -10.46
CA GLU A 333 17.16 13.03 -9.39
C GLU A 333 16.29 12.50 -8.24
N ASP A 334 15.24 13.24 -7.86
CA ASP A 334 14.29 12.80 -6.84
C ASP A 334 13.54 11.54 -7.31
N GLU A 335 13.14 11.45 -8.58
CA GLU A 335 12.52 10.23 -9.16
C GLU A 335 13.48 9.04 -9.19
N LEU A 336 14.75 9.23 -9.56
CA LEU A 336 15.76 8.17 -9.52
C LEU A 336 15.99 7.66 -8.09
N THR A 337 16.07 8.59 -7.13
CA THR A 337 16.26 8.26 -5.70
C THR A 337 15.04 7.53 -5.15
N ALA A 338 13.83 8.01 -5.46
CA ALA A 338 12.58 7.39 -5.07
C ALA A 338 12.49 5.97 -5.63
N LYS A 339 12.82 5.78 -6.92
CA LYS A 339 12.82 4.47 -7.59
C LYS A 339 13.76 3.48 -6.89
N ASP A 340 15.00 3.90 -6.64
CA ASP A 340 16.02 3.06 -5.99
C ASP A 340 15.61 2.73 -4.54
N SER A 341 15.04 3.68 -3.80
CA SER A 341 14.56 3.47 -2.42
C SER A 341 13.35 2.53 -2.36
N ARG A 342 12.47 2.60 -3.36
CA ARG A 342 11.26 1.79 -3.46
C ARG A 342 11.55 0.38 -3.97
N GLY A 343 12.68 0.20 -4.67
CA GLY A 343 13.04 -1.05 -5.33
C GLY A 343 12.22 -1.33 -6.59
N VAL A 344 11.74 -0.28 -7.26
CA VAL A 344 10.92 -0.41 -8.48
C VAL A 344 11.83 -0.74 -9.67
N VAL A 345 11.62 -1.91 -10.24
CA VAL A 345 12.39 -2.42 -11.40
C VAL A 345 11.54 -2.67 -12.63
N ILE A 346 10.21 -2.61 -12.48
CA ILE A 346 9.24 -2.86 -13.55
C ILE A 346 8.07 -1.88 -13.42
N VAL A 347 7.54 -1.45 -14.57
CA VAL A 347 6.32 -0.63 -14.68
C VAL A 347 5.29 -1.31 -15.60
N PRO A 348 3.99 -1.05 -15.39
CA PRO A 348 3.45 -0.27 -14.28
C PRO A 348 3.57 -0.99 -12.94
N SER A 349 3.76 -0.22 -11.86
CA SER A 349 3.72 -0.71 -10.48
C SER A 349 2.91 0.25 -9.63
N ALA A 350 2.08 -0.27 -8.73
CA ALA A 350 1.31 0.55 -7.79
C ALA A 350 1.48 0.02 -6.37
N PHE A 351 1.35 0.93 -5.42
CA PHE A 351 1.48 0.62 -4.03
C PHE A 351 0.44 1.36 -3.21
N VAL A 352 -0.02 0.74 -2.13
CA VAL A 352 -0.96 1.33 -1.17
C VAL A 352 -0.33 1.24 0.21
N ASN A 353 -0.25 2.39 0.91
CA ASN A 353 0.39 2.54 2.22
C ASN A 353 1.78 1.88 2.29
N GLY A 354 2.60 2.05 1.25
CA GLY A 354 3.95 1.47 1.24
C GLY A 354 4.01 0.01 0.74
N VAL A 355 2.89 -0.67 0.49
CA VAL A 355 2.86 -2.09 0.09
C VAL A 355 2.53 -2.23 -1.39
N ALA A 356 3.30 -3.05 -2.11
CA ALA A 356 3.08 -3.30 -3.54
C ALA A 356 1.77 -4.03 -3.77
N ILE A 357 0.94 -3.52 -4.68
CA ILE A 357 -0.25 -4.22 -5.15
C ILE A 357 0.18 -5.43 -5.96
N ARG A 358 -0.40 -6.59 -5.65
CA ARG A 358 -0.19 -7.82 -6.42
C ARG A 358 -1.25 -7.90 -7.53
N GLY A 359 -0.83 -7.90 -8.78
CA GLY A 359 -1.74 -8.07 -9.92
C GLY A 359 -1.48 -7.08 -11.05
N ALA A 360 -2.38 -7.09 -12.03
CA ALA A 360 -2.37 -6.09 -13.09
C ALA A 360 -2.81 -4.72 -12.54
N LEU A 361 -2.27 -3.63 -13.11
CA LEU A 361 -2.71 -2.28 -12.80
C LEU A 361 -4.08 -2.03 -13.46
N GLU A 362 -5.14 -2.49 -12.81
CA GLU A 362 -6.53 -2.36 -13.24
C GLU A 362 -7.36 -1.62 -12.20
N PHE A 363 -8.41 -0.93 -12.65
CA PHE A 363 -9.28 -0.13 -11.78
C PHE A 363 -9.79 -0.95 -10.59
N ASP A 364 -10.33 -2.14 -10.87
CA ASP A 364 -10.97 -3.00 -9.88
C ASP A 364 -9.98 -3.48 -8.81
N VAL A 365 -8.75 -3.79 -9.18
CA VAL A 365 -7.69 -4.23 -8.25
C VAL A 365 -7.32 -3.08 -7.33
N VAL A 366 -6.94 -1.92 -7.88
CA VAL A 366 -6.48 -0.77 -7.09
C VAL A 366 -7.60 -0.23 -6.21
N PHE A 367 -8.84 -0.16 -6.73
CA PHE A 367 -10.00 0.28 -5.94
C PHE A 367 -10.29 -0.65 -4.77
N THR A 368 -10.20 -1.97 -4.98
CA THR A 368 -10.40 -2.95 -3.91
C THR A 368 -9.32 -2.81 -2.83
N GLU A 369 -8.05 -2.69 -3.22
CA GLU A 369 -6.93 -2.55 -2.29
C GLU A 369 -7.01 -1.25 -1.47
N ILE A 370 -7.36 -0.12 -2.11
CA ILE A 370 -7.57 1.15 -1.42
C ILE A 370 -8.73 1.05 -0.43
N CYS A 371 -9.87 0.51 -0.87
CA CYS A 371 -11.03 0.37 0.00
C CYS A 371 -10.77 -0.57 1.19
N ALA A 372 -10.00 -1.65 0.98
CA ALA A 372 -9.58 -2.57 2.03
C ALA A 372 -8.51 -1.96 2.98
N SER A 373 -7.87 -0.86 2.57
CA SER A 373 -6.83 -0.20 3.36
C SER A 373 -7.38 0.81 4.36
N TYR A 374 -8.68 1.13 4.32
CA TYR A 374 -9.31 1.96 5.35
C TYR A 374 -9.57 1.17 6.63
N LEU A 375 -9.55 1.90 7.75
CA LEU A 375 -10.10 1.42 9.01
C LEU A 375 -11.60 1.19 8.90
N ALA A 376 -12.12 0.16 9.57
CA ALA A 376 -13.56 -0.06 9.65
C ALA A 376 -14.27 1.16 10.27
N GLY A 377 -15.27 1.68 9.55
CA GLY A 377 -16.07 2.84 9.92
C GLY A 377 -15.48 4.20 9.51
N VAL A 378 -14.34 4.24 8.81
CA VAL A 378 -13.79 5.49 8.23
C VAL A 378 -13.71 5.46 6.71
N GLU A 379 -14.01 4.31 6.10
CA GLU A 379 -14.06 4.17 4.65
C GLU A 379 -15.09 5.13 4.02
N PRO A 380 -14.81 5.65 2.81
CA PRO A 380 -15.80 6.39 2.04
C PRO A 380 -17.01 5.52 1.69
N ASP A 381 -18.21 6.13 1.59
CA ASP A 381 -19.45 5.43 1.22
C ASP A 381 -19.32 4.66 -0.10
N ILE A 382 -18.51 5.17 -1.05
CA ILE A 382 -18.27 4.51 -2.33
C ILE A 382 -17.60 3.14 -2.16
N CYS A 383 -16.77 2.95 -1.13
CA CYS A 383 -16.13 1.67 -0.85
C CYS A 383 -17.16 0.62 -0.41
N SER A 384 -18.06 0.98 0.51
CA SER A 384 -19.13 0.07 0.94
C SER A 384 -20.11 -0.26 -0.20
N LEU A 385 -20.31 0.68 -1.13
CA LEU A 385 -21.22 0.51 -2.26
C LEU A 385 -20.61 -0.34 -3.40
N CYS A 386 -19.35 -0.09 -3.76
CA CYS A 386 -18.76 -0.59 -5.00
C CYS A 386 -17.64 -1.61 -4.81
N ALA A 387 -16.96 -1.67 -3.67
CA ALA A 387 -15.83 -2.61 -3.51
C ALA A 387 -16.28 -4.08 -3.55
N ALA A 388 -17.52 -4.36 -3.16
CA ALA A 388 -18.12 -5.70 -3.20
C ALA A 388 -18.74 -6.06 -4.58
N CYS A 389 -18.69 -5.18 -5.57
CA CYS A 389 -19.12 -5.53 -6.92
C CYS A 389 -18.23 -6.62 -7.51
N PRO A 390 -18.80 -7.51 -8.36
CA PRO A 390 -18.00 -8.45 -9.12
C PRO A 390 -16.94 -7.75 -9.98
N ASP A 391 -15.81 -8.43 -10.18
CA ASP A 391 -14.73 -7.93 -11.02
C ASP A 391 -15.24 -7.63 -12.44
N GLY A 392 -14.79 -6.50 -13.00
CA GLY A 392 -15.25 -5.93 -14.25
C GLY A 392 -16.36 -4.88 -14.09
N HIS A 393 -16.93 -4.70 -12.89
CA HIS A 393 -18.07 -3.79 -12.67
C HIS A 393 -17.82 -2.70 -11.62
N LYS A 394 -16.64 -2.64 -10.98
CA LYS A 394 -16.36 -1.63 -9.94
C LYS A 394 -16.26 -0.23 -10.55
N TYR A 395 -15.65 -0.09 -11.73
CA TYR A 395 -15.61 1.20 -12.45
C TYR A 395 -17.01 1.74 -12.76
N GLU A 396 -17.87 0.92 -13.36
CA GLU A 396 -19.26 1.31 -13.68
C GLU A 396 -20.02 1.70 -12.40
N CYS A 397 -19.83 0.95 -11.30
CA CYS A 397 -20.45 1.30 -10.03
C CYS A 397 -19.98 2.66 -9.49
N VAL A 398 -18.69 2.97 -9.60
CA VAL A 398 -18.14 4.25 -9.16
C VAL A 398 -18.70 5.42 -9.98
N VAL A 399 -18.86 5.22 -11.29
CA VAL A 399 -19.40 6.26 -12.19
C VAL A 399 -20.91 6.44 -12.02
N ASP A 400 -21.66 5.34 -11.95
CA ASP A 400 -23.12 5.38 -11.94
C ASP A 400 -23.73 5.49 -10.54
N GLY A 401 -22.93 5.23 -9.49
CA GLY A 401 -23.38 5.26 -8.10
C GLY A 401 -24.26 4.07 -7.70
N TYR A 402 -24.17 2.95 -8.42
CA TYR A 402 -24.78 1.67 -8.02
C TYR A 402 -24.19 0.46 -8.75
N CYS A 403 -24.28 -0.71 -8.12
CA CYS A 403 -23.72 -1.95 -8.65
C CYS A 403 -24.73 -2.72 -9.54
N HIS A 404 -24.52 -2.75 -10.86
CA HIS A 404 -25.49 -3.25 -11.87
C HIS A 404 -25.90 -4.73 -11.74
N LEU A 405 -25.15 -5.56 -11.00
CA LEU A 405 -25.39 -7.01 -10.95
C LEU A 405 -26.34 -7.49 -9.85
N TRP A 406 -26.77 -6.64 -8.90
CA TRP A 406 -27.80 -7.01 -7.91
C TRP A 406 -29.23 -7.06 -8.49
N HIS A 407 -29.43 -6.63 -9.74
CA HIS A 407 -30.74 -6.66 -10.42
C HIS A 407 -30.98 -7.85 -11.34
N HIS A 408 -29.96 -8.65 -11.67
CA HIS A 408 -30.16 -9.84 -12.52
C HIS A 408 -30.64 -11.08 -11.76
N HIS A 409 -30.51 -11.11 -10.43
CA HIS A 409 -31.07 -12.19 -9.62
C HIS A 409 -32.53 -11.99 -9.20
N SER A 410 -33.03 -10.75 -9.09
CA SER A 410 -34.44 -10.51 -8.69
C SER A 410 -35.44 -10.52 -9.86
N THR A 411 -34.99 -10.35 -11.10
CA THR A 411 -35.88 -10.31 -12.27
C THR A 411 -36.15 -11.68 -12.89
N ASN A 412 -35.32 -12.68 -12.63
CA ASN A 412 -35.54 -14.06 -13.10
C ASN A 412 -36.45 -14.90 -12.18
N GLU A 413 -36.54 -14.60 -10.87
CA GLU A 413 -37.52 -15.25 -9.99
C GLU A 413 -38.95 -14.73 -10.24
N ILE A 414 -39.11 -13.45 -10.62
CA ILE A 414 -40.42 -12.89 -10.93
C ILE A 414 -40.94 -13.35 -12.30
N ARG A 415 -40.05 -13.55 -13.29
CA ARG A 415 -40.46 -14.12 -14.60
C ARG A 415 -40.86 -15.59 -14.51
N ASN A 416 -40.21 -16.39 -13.66
CA ASN A 416 -40.59 -17.79 -13.45
C ASN A 416 -41.86 -17.97 -12.61
N ALA A 417 -42.21 -17.01 -11.75
CA ALA A 417 -43.49 -17.01 -11.04
C ALA A 417 -44.69 -16.60 -11.92
N THR A 418 -44.45 -15.87 -13.01
CA THR A 418 -45.52 -15.35 -13.88
C THR A 418 -45.85 -16.29 -15.05
N LEU A 419 -44.95 -17.19 -15.43
CA LEU A 419 -45.19 -18.23 -16.46
C LEU A 419 -45.88 -19.50 -15.94
N ALA A 420 -46.07 -19.64 -14.62
CA ALA A 420 -46.67 -20.83 -14.01
C ALA A 420 -48.20 -20.72 -13.74
N LEU A 421 -48.86 -19.63 -14.16
CA LEU A 421 -50.29 -19.37 -13.89
C LEU A 421 -51.20 -19.35 -15.13
N THR A 422 -50.75 -19.86 -16.26
CA THR A 422 -51.57 -19.92 -17.48
C THR A 422 -51.57 -21.29 -18.15
N GLU A 423 -52.04 -22.33 -17.45
CA GLU A 423 -52.52 -23.56 -18.10
C GLU A 423 -53.81 -24.07 -17.40
N PRO A 424 -54.89 -24.39 -18.14
CA PRO A 424 -56.12 -24.94 -17.59
C PRO A 424 -56.00 -26.46 -17.32
N PRO A 425 -56.80 -27.02 -16.39
CA PRO A 425 -56.54 -28.33 -15.82
C PRO A 425 -56.99 -29.48 -16.73
N THR A 426 -56.17 -30.52 -16.83
CA THR A 426 -56.61 -31.85 -17.30
C THR A 426 -56.86 -32.76 -16.08
N MET A 427 -58.06 -33.34 -16.03
CA MET A 427 -58.46 -34.35 -15.04
C MET A 427 -57.64 -35.63 -15.22
N SER A 428 -57.19 -36.24 -14.11
CA SER A 428 -57.45 -37.66 -13.85
C SER A 428 -57.08 -38.09 -12.41
N SER A 429 -58.02 -38.82 -11.81
CA SER A 429 -57.87 -39.91 -10.83
C SER A 429 -57.22 -39.66 -9.46
N PHE A 430 -58.10 -39.46 -8.47
CA PHE A 430 -58.24 -40.23 -7.22
C PHE A 430 -57.03 -41.01 -6.66
N THR A 431 -56.61 -40.62 -5.44
CA THR A 431 -56.65 -41.53 -4.28
C THR A 431 -56.77 -40.77 -2.97
N THR A 432 -57.58 -41.34 -2.09
CA THR A 432 -58.12 -40.82 -0.84
C THR A 432 -57.20 -41.16 0.33
N VAL A 433 -56.80 -40.18 1.17
CA VAL A 433 -56.62 -40.37 2.64
C VAL A 433 -56.94 -39.06 3.36
N LYS A 434 -57.79 -39.15 4.40
CA LYS A 434 -58.32 -38.09 5.28
C LYS A 434 -57.44 -37.93 6.55
N PRO A 435 -57.69 -36.97 7.48
CA PRO A 435 -56.66 -36.07 8.01
C PRO A 435 -56.43 -36.20 9.52
N ALA A 436 -55.46 -35.45 10.06
CA ALA A 436 -55.44 -35.04 11.45
C ALA A 436 -55.13 -33.53 11.54
N ALA A 437 -56.00 -32.82 12.25
CA ALA A 437 -56.01 -31.38 12.46
C ALA A 437 -55.75 -31.06 13.94
N SER A 438 -55.12 -29.92 14.20
CA SER A 438 -55.34 -29.03 15.38
C SER A 438 -54.40 -27.81 15.21
N SER A 439 -54.84 -26.59 14.86
CA SER A 439 -55.72 -25.61 15.54
C SER A 439 -55.01 -24.71 16.56
N GLY A 440 -55.17 -23.39 16.38
CA GLY A 440 -54.79 -22.26 17.28
C GLY A 440 -53.83 -21.28 16.56
N THR A 441 -54.15 -20.09 16.00
CA THR A 441 -54.97 -18.91 16.38
C THR A 441 -54.68 -18.45 17.82
N GLU A 442 -54.23 -17.22 18.14
CA GLU A 442 -54.69 -15.85 17.79
C GLU A 442 -53.55 -14.80 17.94
N ASN A 443 -53.39 -13.83 17.02
CA ASN A 443 -53.72 -12.38 17.07
C ASN A 443 -53.17 -11.54 18.27
N VAL A 444 -52.21 -10.63 18.05
CA VAL A 444 -52.30 -9.18 17.68
C VAL A 444 -52.68 -8.25 18.85
N THR A 445 -51.82 -7.27 19.16
CA THR A 445 -52.17 -5.83 19.28
C THR A 445 -50.92 -4.95 19.42
N ALA A 446 -50.98 -3.79 18.75
CA ALA A 446 -50.05 -2.66 18.79
C ALA A 446 -50.67 -1.49 19.57
N ASP A 447 -49.83 -0.68 20.22
CA ASP A 447 -49.93 0.76 20.56
C ASP A 447 -48.82 1.02 21.62
N GLU A 448 -48.11 2.15 21.75
CA GLU A 448 -48.48 3.55 21.58
C GLU A 448 -47.20 4.43 21.55
N LEU A 449 -47.26 5.58 20.87
CA LEU A 449 -46.24 6.66 20.82
C LEU A 449 -46.48 7.74 21.90
N ARG A 450 -45.41 8.32 22.49
CA ARG A 450 -45.30 9.69 23.08
C ARG A 450 -43.82 9.99 23.43
N HIS A 451 -43.12 10.89 22.73
CA HIS A 451 -42.92 12.33 22.98
C HIS A 451 -42.42 12.74 24.39
N SER A 452 -41.17 13.22 24.50
CA SER A 452 -40.77 14.34 25.38
C SER A 452 -39.38 14.91 25.00
N GLU A 453 -39.29 16.24 25.01
CA GLU A 453 -38.20 17.12 24.59
C GLU A 453 -37.03 17.25 25.59
N PHE A 454 -35.95 17.90 25.09
CA PHE A 454 -34.66 18.29 25.70
C PHE A 454 -34.74 19.14 27.00
N PRO A 455 -33.61 19.29 27.73
CA PRO A 455 -32.84 20.53 27.58
C PRO A 455 -31.29 20.39 27.59
N THR A 456 -30.69 21.42 26.99
CA THR A 456 -29.29 21.82 26.81
C THR A 456 -28.45 22.06 28.07
N ALA A 457 -27.13 21.85 27.99
CA ALA A 457 -26.11 22.66 28.68
C ALA A 457 -24.70 22.52 28.05
N ALA A 458 -24.08 23.66 27.69
CA ALA A 458 -22.63 23.84 27.48
C ALA A 458 -21.95 24.26 28.80
N PRO A 459 -20.60 24.24 28.90
CA PRO A 459 -19.90 25.54 28.82
C PRO A 459 -18.45 25.53 28.27
N ALA A 460 -18.10 26.69 27.68
CA ALA A 460 -16.91 27.54 27.84
C ALA A 460 -15.46 27.04 27.57
N ALA A 461 -14.72 27.96 26.95
CA ALA A 461 -13.38 27.89 26.41
C ALA A 461 -12.27 28.32 27.40
N THR A 462 -11.03 27.94 27.08
CA THR A 462 -9.81 28.59 27.60
C THR A 462 -8.77 28.74 26.49
N THR A 463 -8.36 29.98 26.28
CA THR A 463 -7.26 30.47 25.43
C THR A 463 -5.88 30.07 25.94
N ALA A 464 -4.97 29.69 25.04
CA ALA A 464 -3.53 29.83 25.22
C ALA A 464 -2.85 30.15 23.88
N THR A 465 -2.27 31.35 23.80
CA THR A 465 -1.35 31.82 22.75
C THR A 465 0.05 31.27 22.98
N TYR A 466 0.71 30.71 21.97
CA TYR A 466 2.18 30.65 21.90
C TYR A 466 2.69 30.82 20.47
N ARG A 467 3.83 31.52 20.38
CA ARG A 467 4.49 32.07 19.19
C ARG A 467 5.16 31.01 18.30
N SER A 468 5.28 31.39 17.03
CA SER A 468 6.08 30.83 15.94
C SER A 468 7.44 30.24 16.30
N ALA A 469 7.73 29.05 15.76
CA ALA A 469 9.07 28.63 15.37
C ALA A 469 8.96 27.82 14.06
N SER A 470 9.57 28.34 13.00
CA SER A 470 9.74 27.67 11.71
C SER A 470 10.79 26.57 11.85
N ALA A 471 10.42 25.32 11.59
CA ALA A 471 11.35 24.22 11.43
C ALA A 471 10.94 23.40 10.20
N ASN A 472 11.85 23.32 9.23
CA ASN A 472 11.75 22.47 8.04
C ASN A 472 11.51 21.02 8.46
N MET A 473 10.32 20.50 8.19
CA MET A 473 9.97 19.11 8.43
C MET A 473 10.10 18.35 7.11
N LYS A 474 11.17 17.55 7.00
CA LYS A 474 11.24 16.49 5.98
C LYS A 474 10.21 15.43 6.36
N SER A 475 9.25 15.16 5.47
CA SER A 475 8.31 14.06 5.59
C SER A 475 9.05 12.74 5.42
N SER A 476 8.97 11.88 6.42
CA SER A 476 9.24 10.45 6.30
C SER A 476 8.11 9.78 7.07
N GLY A 477 7.28 9.01 6.38
CA GLY A 477 6.17 8.28 6.99
C GLY A 477 6.72 7.27 7.99
N TYR A 478 6.33 7.39 9.25
CA TYR A 478 6.72 6.46 10.31
C TYR A 478 5.50 5.62 10.71
N VAL A 479 5.62 4.30 10.55
CA VAL A 479 4.70 3.32 11.15
C VAL A 479 5.01 3.23 12.65
N LEU A 480 3.99 3.43 13.50
CA LEU A 480 4.14 3.46 14.96
C LEU A 480 4.44 2.05 15.52
N PHE A 481 5.40 1.95 16.45
CA PHE A 481 5.71 0.71 17.17
C PHE A 481 6.07 1.02 18.63
N THR A 482 5.21 0.67 19.58
CA THR A 482 5.42 1.00 21.00
C THR A 482 5.78 -0.25 21.81
N ILE A 483 7.00 -0.30 22.35
CA ILE A 483 7.38 -1.31 23.38
C ILE A 483 7.21 -0.67 24.76
N THR A 484 6.31 -1.20 25.59
CA THR A 484 6.16 -0.76 27.00
C THR A 484 6.71 -1.83 27.94
N MET A 485 7.66 -1.48 28.81
CA MET A 485 8.17 -2.37 29.86
C MET A 485 7.40 -2.13 31.17
N TRP A 486 6.84 -3.19 31.74
CA TRP A 486 6.35 -3.19 33.12
C TRP A 486 7.30 -4.03 33.96
N SER A 487 8.02 -3.39 34.91
CA SER A 487 8.78 -4.11 35.92
C SER A 487 7.83 -4.42 37.08
N CYS A 488 7.43 -5.69 37.22
CA CYS A 488 6.70 -6.15 38.38
C CYS A 488 7.74 -6.57 39.44
N ALA A 489 8.08 -5.65 40.35
CA ALA A 489 8.84 -6.01 41.54
C ALA A 489 7.94 -6.87 42.44
N LEU A 490 8.12 -8.18 42.38
CA LEU A 490 7.60 -9.11 43.39
C LEU A 490 8.43 -8.93 44.66
N THR A 491 7.96 -8.09 45.58
CA THR A 491 8.37 -8.15 46.98
C THR A 491 7.76 -9.39 47.61
N PHE A 492 8.63 -10.31 48.03
CA PHE A 492 8.34 -11.24 49.13
C PHE A 492 8.77 -10.62 50.45
#